data_AF-A0A7J2LSK2-F1
#
_entry.id   AF-A0A7J2LSK2-F1
#
_cell.length_a   1.000
_cell.length_b   1.000
_cell.length_c   1.000
_cell.angle_alpha   90.00
_cell.angle_beta   90.00
_cell.angle_gamma   90.00
#
_symmetry.space_group_name_H-M   'P 1'
#
loop_
_entity.id
_entity.type
_entity.pdbx_description
1 polymer ?
#
loop_
_entity_poly.entity_id
_entity_poly.type
_entity_poly.pdbx_seq_one_letter_code
_entity_poly.pdbx_strand_id
1 'polypeptide(L)' 'MAVEGRREILVETDFLFGLNPEDRLHKYVIRLISLHKRKKLQCYLAGTALFEFRTVLYSHGLK' A
#
# COMPACT_ATOMS: atom_id res chain seq x y z
N MET A 1 5.44 -24.30 14.89
CA MET A 1 4.16 -24.65 14.25
C MET A 1 4.09 -23.87 12.96
N ALA A 2 4.27 -24.51 11.81
CA ALA A 2 4.20 -23.85 10.52
C ALA A 2 2.76 -23.39 10.30
N VAL A 3 2.49 -22.09 10.45
CA VAL A 3 1.21 -21.49 10.11
C VAL A 3 1.09 -21.60 8.60
N GLU A 4 0.06 -22.28 8.13
CA GLU A 4 -0.24 -22.48 6.72
C GLU A 4 -0.46 -21.12 6.03
N GLY A 5 0.67 -20.57 5.55
CA GLY A 5 0.87 -19.58 4.50
C GLY A 5 -0.10 -18.41 4.39
N ARG A 6 -0.24 -17.55 5.41
CA ARG A 6 -0.69 -16.18 5.10
C ARG A 6 0.36 -15.55 4.19
N ARG A 7 0.01 -15.29 2.92
CA ARG A 7 0.91 -14.56 2.02
C ARG A 7 1.17 -13.19 2.63
N GLU A 8 2.44 -12.90 2.87
CA GLU A 8 2.91 -11.61 3.34
C GLU A 8 3.48 -10.86 2.14
N ILE A 9 3.16 -9.58 2.02
CA ILE A 9 3.71 -8.71 1.00
C ILE A 9 4.20 -7.42 1.64
N LEU A 10 5.34 -6.94 1.15
CA LEU A 10 5.80 -5.58 1.38
C LEU A 10 5.20 -4.69 0.29
N VAL A 11 4.62 -3.55 0.67
CA VAL A 11 4.07 -2.55 -0.24
C VAL A 11 4.86 -1.26 -0.09
N GLU A 12 5.09 -0.60 -1.23
CA GLU A 12 5.94 0.59 -1.36
C GLU A 12 5.10 1.85 -1.59
N THR A 13 5.76 2.98 -1.85
CA THR A 13 5.18 4.32 -2.05
C THR A 13 4.00 4.35 -3.02
N ASP A 14 4.07 3.60 -4.13
CA ASP A 14 3.00 3.46 -5.13
C ASP A 14 1.68 2.94 -4.54
N PHE A 15 1.72 2.14 -3.47
CA PHE A 15 0.52 1.68 -2.78
C PHE A 15 -0.23 2.84 -2.12
N LEU A 16 0.51 3.83 -1.58
CA LEU A 16 -0.06 5.03 -0.97
C LEU A 16 -0.68 5.94 -2.04
N PHE A 17 0.00 6.14 -3.17
CA PHE A 17 -0.58 6.88 -4.30
C PHE A 17 -1.84 6.21 -4.86
N GLY A 18 -1.83 4.88 -4.96
CA GLY A 18 -3.00 4.11 -5.38
C GLY A 18 -4.20 4.18 -4.42
N LEU A 19 -4.08 4.81 -3.26
CA LEU A 19 -5.26 5.13 -2.44
C LEU A 19 -6.14 6.21 -3.09
N ASN A 20 -5.56 7.07 -3.94
CA ASN A 20 -6.31 8.06 -4.71
C ASN A 20 -7.22 7.37 -5.75
N PRO A 21 -8.54 7.67 -5.79
CA PRO A 21 -9.46 7.11 -6.78
C PRO A 21 -9.09 7.36 -8.25
N GLU A 22 -8.37 8.44 -8.53
CA GLU A 22 -7.93 8.81 -9.88
C GLU A 22 -6.63 8.09 -10.29
N ASP A 23 -5.95 7.43 -9.35
CA ASP A 23 -4.70 6.72 -9.64
C ASP A 23 -4.96 5.42 -10.42
N ARG A 24 -4.10 5.14 -11.40
CA ARG A 24 -4.18 3.94 -12.24
C ARG A 24 -4.13 2.63 -11.44
N LEU A 25 -3.47 2.62 -10.28
CA LEU A 25 -3.34 1.47 -9.39
C LEU A 25 -4.51 1.33 -8.42
N HIS A 26 -5.47 2.26 -8.41
CA HIS A 26 -6.54 2.29 -7.41
C HIS A 26 -7.29 0.97 -7.28
N LYS A 27 -7.74 0.41 -8.40
CA LYS A 27 -8.45 -0.89 -8.41
C LYS A 27 -7.61 -2.02 -7.81
N TYR A 28 -6.30 -1.99 -8.04
CA TYR A 28 -5.37 -2.99 -7.51
C TYR A 28 -5.15 -2.81 -6.00
N VAL A 29 -4.91 -1.58 -5.54
CA VAL A 29 -4.73 -1.26 -4.12
C VAL A 29 -5.97 -1.60 -3.30
N ILE A 30 -7.17 -1.26 -3.78
CA ILE A 30 -8.43 -1.63 -3.13
C ILE A 30 -8.60 -3.15 -3.04
N ARG A 31 -8.20 -3.90 -4.08
CA ARG A 31 -8.21 -5.37 -4.04
C ARG A 31 -7.27 -5.92 -2.96
N LEU A 32 -6.05 -5.38 -2.84
CA LEU A 32 -5.09 -5.78 -1.80
C LEU A 32 -5.64 -5.48 -0.40
N ILE A 33 -6.21 -4.29 -0.18
CA ILE A 33 -6.85 -3.91 1.08
C ILE A 33 -7.99 -4.87 1.42
N SER A 34 -8.83 -5.22 0.44
CA SER A 34 -9.92 -6.20 0.65
C SER A 34 -9.39 -7.58 1.02
N LEU A 35 -8.31 -8.05 0.40
CA LEU A 35 -7.69 -9.33 0.74
C LEU A 35 -7.10 -9.29 2.15
N HIS A 36 -6.50 -8.16 2.53
CA HIS A 36 -5.96 -7.94 3.86
C HIS A 36 -7.03 -7.95 4.95
N LYS A 37 -8.12 -7.21 4.75
CA LYS A 37 -9.29 -7.22 5.65
C LYS A 37 -9.89 -8.61 5.84
N ARG A 38 -9.84 -9.45 4.80
CA ARG A 38 -10.31 -10.85 4.84
C ARG A 38 -9.27 -11.83 5.41
N LYS A 39 -8.14 -11.34 5.95
CA LYS A 39 -7.02 -12.14 6.48
C LYS A 39 -6.42 -13.14 5.48
N LYS A 40 -6.60 -12.88 4.17
CA LYS A 40 -6.05 -13.71 3.07
C LYS A 40 -4.66 -13.24 2.63
N LEU A 41 -4.27 -12.04 3.03
CA LEU A 41 -3.02 -11.37 2.67
C LEU A 41 -2.60 -10.49 3.86
N GLN A 42 -1.32 -10.48 4.21
CA GLN A 42 -0.79 -9.52 5.17
C GLN A 42 0.04 -8.48 4.41
N CYS A 43 -0.39 -7.21 4.47
CA CYS A 43 0.35 -6.12 3.85
C CYS A 43 1.19 -5.42 4.91
N TYR A 44 2.49 -5.26 4.66
CA TYR A 44 3.38 -4.43 5.44
C TYR A 44 3.80 -3.24 4.58
N LEU A 45 3.66 -2.02 5.09
CA LEU A 45 4.13 -0.82 4.40
C LEU A 45 5.62 -0.64 4.70
N ALA A 46 6.44 -0.45 3.67
CA ALA A 46 7.84 -0.08 3.85
C ALA A 46 7.93 1.26 4.61
N GLY A 47 8.78 1.34 5.64
CA GLY A 47 8.90 2.56 6.46
C GLY A 47 9.35 3.78 5.65
N THR A 48 10.22 3.55 4.64
CA THR A 48 10.69 4.57 3.69
C THR A 48 9.59 5.11 2.78
N ALA A 49 8.55 4.30 2.49
CA ALA A 49 7.47 4.70 1.60
C ALA A 49 6.72 5.94 2.09
N LEU A 50 6.60 6.13 3.41
CA LEU A 50 5.97 7.32 3.99
C LEU A 50 6.80 8.59 3.74
N PHE A 51 8.12 8.50 3.79
CA PHE A 51 9.02 9.63 3.54
C PHE A 51 8.98 10.03 2.07
N GLU A 52 9.03 9.06 1.16
CA GLU A 52 8.93 9.28 -0.28
C GLU A 52 7.59 9.89 -0.66
N PHE A 53 6.49 9.30 -0.17
CA PHE A 53 5.14 9.78 -0.42
C PHE A 53 5.00 11.24 0.00
N ARG A 54 5.42 11.57 1.22
CA ARG A 54 5.39 12.94 1.74
C ARG A 54 6.29 13.90 0.95
N THR A 55 7.46 13.44 0.52
CA THR A 55 8.40 14.25 -0.29
C THR A 55 7.79 14.62 -1.64
N VAL A 56 7.11 13.68 -2.29
CA VAL A 56 6.40 13.93 -3.55
C VAL A 56 5.20 14.85 -3.32
N LEU A 57 4.42 14.68 -2.25
CA LEU A 57 3.34 15.61 -1.95
C LEU A 57 3.86 17.05 -1.75
N TYR A 58 4.97 17.22 -1.00
CA TYR A 58 5.60 18.52 -0.81
C TYR A 58 6.09 19.14 -2.11
N SER A 59 6.68 18.36 -3.02
CA SER A 59 7.14 18.90 -4.31
C SER A 59 5.98 19.38 -5.19
N HIS A 60 4.77 18.85 -4.99
CA HIS A 60 3.53 19.30 -5.62
C HIS A 60 2.81 20.40 -4.84
N GLY A 61 3.41 20.92 -3.77
CA GLY A 61 2.84 22.01 -2.96
C GLY A 61 1.81 21.56 -1.92
N LEU A 62 1.61 20.26 -1.75
CA LEU A 62 0.71 19.69 -0.74
C LEU A 62 1.51 19.50 0.56
N LYS A 63 1.05 20.12 1.66
CA LYS A 63 1.80 20.19 2.93
C LYS A 63 1.29 19.30 4.04
#